data_AF-M1BBK7-F1
#
_entry.id   AF-M1BBK7-F1
#
_cell.length_a   1.000
_cell.length_b   1.000
_cell.length_c   1.000
_cell.angle_alpha   90.00
_cell.angle_beta   90.00
_cell.angle_gamma   90.00
#
_symmetry.space_group_name_H-M   'P 1'
#
loop_
_entity.id
_entity.type
_entity.pdbx_description
1 polymer ?
#
loop_
_entity_poly.entity_id
_entity_poly.type
_entity_poly.pdbx_seq_one_letter_code
_entity_poly.pdbx_strand_id
1 'polypeptide(L)'
;MERKFKVYIYKDGDPKTFYQTPRKLTGKYSSEGYFFQNIRESKFVTEDPNEAHLFFIPISCHKMRGKGTSYENMTIIVQNYVDSLIAKYPYWNRTMGADHFFVTCHDVGVRATEGHPFLVKNAIRVVCSPSYDVGYIPHKDVALPQVLQPFALPAGGNDIENRTTLGFWAGHRNSKIRVILARQWENDTELDISNNRINRATGPLVYQKRFYRTKFCICPGGSQVNSARITDSIHYGCVPVILSDYYDLPFNDIIDWRKFAVVLREKDVYDLKQILKNITQEEFATLHNNLVKVQKHFQWNSPPIRHDTFHMVMYELWLRHHVIKY
;
A
#
# COMPACT_ATOMS: atom_id res chain seq x y z
N MET A 1 12.34 -19.23 3.10
CA MET A 1 11.71 -18.45 2.01
C MET A 1 12.75 -17.98 1.00
N GLU A 2 13.63 -17.02 1.33
CA GLU A 2 14.52 -16.33 0.36
C GLU A 2 15.40 -17.18 -0.60
N ARG A 3 15.81 -18.39 -0.21
CA ARG A 3 16.59 -19.29 -1.09
C ARG A 3 15.73 -20.26 -1.90
N LYS A 4 14.50 -20.49 -1.47
CA LYS A 4 13.60 -21.53 -2.02
C LYS A 4 12.51 -20.95 -2.89
N PHE A 5 11.96 -19.79 -2.53
CA PHE A 5 10.84 -19.22 -3.24
C PHE A 5 11.26 -18.77 -4.64
N LYS A 6 10.52 -19.25 -5.65
CA LYS A 6 10.76 -18.95 -7.06
C LYS A 6 9.51 -18.42 -7.73
N VAL A 7 9.69 -17.37 -8.52
CA VAL A 7 8.64 -16.71 -9.29
C VAL A 7 9.03 -16.72 -10.75
N TYR A 8 8.15 -17.25 -11.60
CA TYR A 8 8.28 -17.11 -13.05
C TYR A 8 7.56 -15.85 -13.49
N ILE A 9 8.20 -15.02 -14.31
CA ILE A 9 7.59 -13.80 -14.87
C ILE A 9 7.19 -14.08 -16.31
N TYR A 10 5.92 -13.85 -16.65
CA TYR A 10 5.48 -13.97 -18.05
C TYR A 10 6.25 -13.02 -18.97
N LYS A 11 6.81 -13.58 -20.05
CA LYS A 11 7.67 -12.86 -21.01
C LYS A 11 6.91 -11.90 -21.92
N ASP A 12 5.59 -12.07 -22.08
CA ASP A 12 4.75 -11.24 -22.97
C ASP A 12 4.36 -9.88 -22.37
N GLY A 13 5.13 -9.36 -21.43
CA GLY A 13 5.12 -7.94 -21.14
C GLY A 13 5.74 -7.17 -22.32
N ASP A 14 5.03 -7.05 -23.45
CA ASP A 14 5.55 -6.38 -24.64
C ASP A 14 6.06 -4.96 -24.27
N PRO A 15 7.34 -4.65 -24.50
CA PRO A 15 7.88 -3.32 -24.25
C PRO A 15 7.18 -2.21 -25.06
N LYS A 16 6.43 -2.50 -26.13
CA LYS A 16 5.74 -1.49 -26.96
C LYS A 16 4.32 -1.13 -26.50
N THR A 17 3.71 -1.87 -25.57
CA THR A 17 2.30 -1.68 -25.18
C THR A 17 2.15 -0.87 -23.89
N PHE A 18 2.15 -1.53 -22.72
CA PHE A 18 1.80 -0.94 -21.42
C PHE A 18 2.59 -1.50 -20.22
N TYR A 19 3.32 -2.61 -20.39
CA TYR A 19 3.84 -3.44 -19.29
C TYR A 19 5.32 -3.19 -18.92
N GLN A 20 5.81 -1.98 -19.21
CA GLN A 20 7.17 -1.58 -18.81
C GLN A 20 7.19 -1.12 -17.35
N THR A 21 8.30 -1.35 -16.66
CA THR A 21 8.62 -0.66 -15.40
C THR A 21 8.40 0.85 -15.58
N PRO A 22 7.69 1.53 -14.67
CA PRO A 22 7.50 2.96 -14.75
C PRO A 22 8.87 3.67 -14.90
N ARG A 23 9.02 4.56 -15.90
CA ARG A 23 10.27 5.33 -16.11
C ARG A 23 10.59 6.27 -14.94
N LYS A 24 9.60 6.61 -14.11
CA LYS A 24 9.76 7.41 -12.89
C LYS A 24 8.97 6.75 -11.76
N LEU A 25 9.66 6.39 -10.69
CA LEU A 25 9.10 5.78 -9.48
C LEU A 25 8.52 6.84 -8.52
N THR A 26 7.69 7.76 -9.03
CA THR A 26 7.20 8.89 -8.22
C THR A 26 5.69 8.93 -8.11
N GLY A 27 5.22 9.55 -7.03
CA GLY A 27 3.80 9.76 -6.80
C GLY A 27 3.05 8.48 -6.39
N LYS A 28 1.75 8.48 -6.64
CA LYS A 28 0.82 7.44 -6.15
C LYS A 28 1.04 6.01 -6.69
N TYR A 29 1.93 5.87 -7.67
CA TYR A 29 2.30 4.60 -8.32
C TYR A 29 3.70 4.13 -7.93
N SER A 30 4.39 4.82 -7.01
CA SER A 30 5.77 4.48 -6.60
C SER A 30 5.89 3.03 -6.14
N SER A 31 5.00 2.55 -5.26
CA SER A 31 5.05 1.17 -4.74
C SER A 31 4.94 0.11 -5.84
N GLU A 32 4.01 0.29 -6.80
CA GLU A 32 3.90 -0.60 -7.97
C GLU A 32 5.20 -0.60 -8.78
N GLY A 33 5.75 0.59 -9.04
CA GLY A 33 6.99 0.71 -9.80
C GLY A 33 8.20 0.06 -9.12
N TYR A 34 8.37 0.27 -7.81
CA TYR A 34 9.45 -0.36 -7.04
C TYR A 34 9.31 -1.88 -7.05
N PHE A 35 8.09 -2.41 -6.90
CA PHE A 35 7.87 -3.85 -6.99
C PHE A 35 8.30 -4.40 -8.36
N PHE A 36 7.85 -3.77 -9.45
CA PHE A 36 8.17 -4.18 -10.82
C PHE A 36 9.69 -4.13 -11.12
N GLN A 37 10.41 -3.17 -10.56
CA GLN A 37 11.86 -3.12 -10.69
C GLN A 37 12.51 -4.22 -9.85
N ASN A 38 12.22 -4.25 -8.56
CA ASN A 38 12.87 -5.15 -7.62
C ASN A 38 12.62 -6.62 -7.93
N ILE A 39 11.42 -7.00 -8.37
CA ILE A 39 11.15 -8.41 -8.69
C ILE A 39 12.07 -8.91 -9.81
N ARG A 40 12.26 -8.11 -10.87
CA ARG A 40 13.10 -8.48 -12.03
C ARG A 40 14.59 -8.59 -11.69
N GLU A 41 15.05 -7.78 -10.74
CA GLU A 41 16.46 -7.76 -10.29
C GLU A 41 16.70 -8.71 -9.11
N SER A 42 15.64 -9.36 -8.59
CA SER A 42 15.75 -10.21 -7.40
C SER A 42 16.13 -11.65 -7.70
N LYS A 43 16.73 -12.31 -6.70
CA LYS A 43 17.02 -13.75 -6.69
C LYS A 43 15.78 -14.67 -6.68
N PHE A 44 14.58 -14.09 -6.56
CA PHE A 44 13.33 -14.83 -6.57
C PHE A 44 12.94 -15.26 -7.99
N VAL A 45 13.47 -14.62 -9.03
CA VAL A 45 13.13 -14.98 -10.41
C VAL A 45 13.75 -16.33 -10.78
N THR A 46 12.98 -17.13 -11.53
CA THR A 46 13.48 -18.29 -12.26
C THR A 46 13.07 -18.19 -13.73
N GLU A 47 13.93 -18.70 -14.62
CA GLU A 47 13.62 -18.87 -16.03
C GLU A 47 12.95 -20.23 -16.31
N ASP A 48 13.02 -21.17 -15.36
CA ASP A 48 12.35 -22.47 -15.46
C ASP A 48 10.96 -22.42 -14.79
N PRO A 49 9.87 -22.49 -15.58
CA PRO A 49 8.51 -22.49 -15.03
C PRO A 49 8.21 -23.71 -14.14
N ASN A 50 8.97 -24.80 -14.25
CA ASN A 50 8.77 -25.99 -13.41
C ASN A 50 9.29 -25.80 -11.99
N GLU A 51 10.25 -24.90 -11.77
CA GLU A 51 10.74 -24.52 -10.45
C GLU A 51 9.87 -23.46 -9.77
N ALA A 52 8.96 -22.83 -10.52
CA ALA A 52 8.17 -21.70 -10.07
C ALA A 52 7.07 -22.10 -9.07
N HIS A 53 7.06 -21.40 -7.94
CA HIS A 53 6.01 -21.51 -6.92
C HIS A 53 4.84 -20.59 -7.24
N LEU A 54 5.11 -19.41 -7.82
CA LEU A 54 4.11 -18.49 -8.32
C LEU A 54 4.49 -17.94 -9.70
N PHE A 55 3.47 -17.49 -10.44
CA PHE A 55 3.58 -16.86 -11.75
C PHE A 55 3.17 -15.39 -11.65
N PHE A 56 4.10 -14.49 -11.97
CA PHE A 56 3.81 -13.06 -11.99
C PHE A 56 3.26 -12.63 -13.35
N ILE A 57 2.06 -12.08 -13.35
CA ILE A 57 1.43 -11.46 -14.52
C ILE A 57 1.73 -9.96 -14.48
N PRO A 58 2.58 -9.42 -15.38
CA PRO A 58 3.06 -8.05 -15.29
C PRO A 58 2.03 -7.05 -15.84
N ILE A 59 0.90 -6.88 -15.13
CA ILE A 59 -0.15 -5.91 -15.48
C ILE A 59 0.20 -4.53 -14.92
N SER A 60 0.29 -3.49 -15.76
CA SER A 60 0.39 -2.09 -15.30
C SER A 60 -0.54 -1.18 -16.09
N CYS A 61 -1.52 -0.61 -15.39
CA CYS A 61 -2.51 0.29 -15.98
C CYS A 61 -2.06 1.76 -15.97
N HIS A 62 -0.90 2.07 -15.36
CA HIS A 62 -0.41 3.43 -15.20
C HIS A 62 -0.26 4.15 -16.54
N LYS A 63 0.35 3.49 -17.53
CA LYS A 63 0.53 4.05 -18.88
C LYS A 63 -0.78 4.27 -19.62
N MET A 64 -1.76 3.36 -19.45
CA MET A 64 -3.09 3.52 -20.05
C MET A 64 -3.75 4.80 -19.56
N ARG A 65 -3.66 5.08 -18.25
CA ARG A 65 -4.18 6.31 -17.66
C ARG A 65 -3.45 7.55 -18.17
N GLY A 66 -2.12 7.49 -18.28
CA GLY A 66 -1.31 8.59 -18.82
C GLY A 66 -1.66 8.97 -20.26
N LYS A 67 -2.17 8.01 -21.05
CA LYS A 67 -2.67 8.23 -22.42
C LYS A 67 -4.15 8.66 -22.49
N GLY A 68 -4.84 8.78 -21.36
CA GLY A 68 -6.25 9.15 -21.33
C GLY A 68 -7.21 8.03 -21.76
N THR A 69 -6.79 6.76 -21.71
CA THR A 69 -7.66 5.62 -22.02
C THR A 69 -8.86 5.58 -21.05
N SER A 70 -10.08 5.32 -21.57
CA SER A 70 -11.28 5.17 -20.73
C SER A 70 -11.22 3.89 -19.89
N TYR A 71 -12.02 3.80 -18.83
CA TYR A 71 -12.06 2.60 -17.98
C TYR A 71 -12.50 1.36 -18.75
N GLU A 72 -13.50 1.50 -19.61
CA GLU A 72 -14.04 0.42 -20.44
C GLU A 72 -12.95 -0.15 -21.35
N ASN A 73 -12.18 0.73 -22.00
CA ASN A 73 -11.07 0.32 -22.86
C ASN A 73 -9.92 -0.29 -22.07
N MET A 74 -9.61 0.21 -20.87
CA MET A 74 -8.61 -0.43 -19.99
C MET A 74 -9.00 -1.86 -19.66
N THR A 75 -10.28 -2.08 -19.33
CA THR A 75 -10.82 -3.40 -19.02
C THR A 75 -10.67 -4.36 -20.20
N ILE A 76 -11.02 -3.92 -21.41
CA ILE A 76 -10.86 -4.74 -22.63
C ILE A 76 -9.38 -5.05 -22.90
N ILE A 77 -8.47 -4.08 -22.74
CA ILE A 77 -7.04 -4.28 -22.97
C ILE A 77 -6.46 -5.31 -21.99
N VAL A 78 -6.79 -5.21 -20.70
CA VAL A 78 -6.31 -6.15 -19.67
C VAL A 78 -6.90 -7.53 -19.90
N GLN A 79 -8.19 -7.63 -20.24
CA GLN A 79 -8.83 -8.90 -20.56
C GLN A 79 -8.14 -9.59 -21.73
N ASN A 80 -8.00 -8.91 -22.88
CA ASN A 80 -7.34 -9.47 -24.06
C ASN A 80 -5.89 -9.91 -23.78
N TYR A 81 -5.18 -9.15 -22.94
CA TYR A 81 -3.82 -9.51 -22.54
C TYR A 81 -3.79 -10.82 -21.75
N VAL A 82 -4.66 -10.95 -20.74
CA VAL A 82 -4.73 -12.16 -19.91
C VAL A 82 -5.18 -13.35 -20.73
N ASP A 83 -6.21 -13.19 -21.58
CA ASP A 83 -6.69 -14.25 -22.48
C ASP A 83 -5.57 -14.73 -23.42
N SER A 84 -4.77 -13.81 -23.96
CA SER A 84 -3.62 -14.17 -24.81
C SER A 84 -2.54 -14.94 -24.07
N LEU A 85 -2.28 -14.61 -22.79
CA LEU A 85 -1.34 -15.35 -21.94
C LEU A 85 -1.85 -16.77 -21.65
N ILE A 86 -3.13 -16.90 -21.32
CA ILE A 86 -3.78 -18.19 -21.04
C ILE A 86 -3.76 -19.08 -22.28
N ALA A 87 -4.03 -18.52 -23.46
CA ALA A 87 -3.99 -19.27 -24.72
C ALA A 87 -2.57 -19.70 -25.11
N LYS A 88 -1.56 -18.89 -24.79
CA LYS A 88 -0.17 -19.12 -25.22
C LYS A 88 0.60 -20.06 -24.29
N TYR A 89 0.36 -20.00 -22.98
CA TYR A 89 1.12 -20.79 -22.00
C TYR A 89 0.23 -21.75 -21.23
N PRO A 90 0.70 -22.98 -20.95
CA PRO A 90 -0.11 -23.98 -20.26
C PRO A 90 -0.26 -23.71 -18.75
N TYR A 91 0.52 -22.79 -18.17
CA TYR A 91 0.67 -22.67 -16.71
C TYR A 91 -0.60 -22.21 -16.00
N TRP A 92 -1.41 -21.36 -16.62
CA TRP A 92 -2.67 -20.90 -16.02
C TRP A 92 -3.62 -22.07 -15.73
N ASN A 93 -3.75 -23.00 -16.68
CA ASN A 93 -4.69 -24.11 -16.58
C ASN A 93 -4.32 -25.14 -15.50
N ARG A 94 -3.08 -25.13 -14.99
CA ARG A 94 -2.61 -26.02 -13.92
C ARG A 94 -3.39 -25.82 -12.61
N THR A 95 -3.74 -24.57 -12.31
CA THR A 95 -4.40 -24.17 -11.06
C THR A 95 -5.61 -23.28 -11.32
N MET A 96 -6.01 -23.11 -12.59
CA MET A 96 -6.96 -22.08 -13.00
C MET A 96 -6.57 -20.66 -12.53
N GLY A 97 -5.27 -20.38 -12.45
CA GLY A 97 -4.74 -19.04 -12.15
C GLY A 97 -4.49 -18.73 -10.67
N ALA A 98 -4.54 -19.71 -9.77
CA ALA A 98 -4.39 -19.46 -8.34
C ALA A 98 -2.94 -19.41 -7.84
N ASP A 99 -2.02 -20.04 -8.56
CA ASP A 99 -0.59 -19.80 -8.37
C ASP A 99 -0.12 -18.56 -9.16
N HIS A 100 -1.04 -17.73 -9.64
CA HIS A 100 -0.73 -16.48 -10.33
C HIS A 100 -0.96 -15.29 -9.41
N PHE A 101 -0.18 -14.24 -9.62
CA PHE A 101 -0.40 -12.97 -8.95
C PHE A 101 -0.10 -11.79 -9.87
N PHE A 102 -0.69 -10.65 -9.55
CA PHE A 102 -0.42 -9.39 -10.21
C PHE A 102 -0.41 -8.25 -9.21
N VAL A 103 0.29 -7.17 -9.55
CA VAL A 103 0.44 -5.99 -8.68
C VAL A 103 -0.25 -4.81 -9.33
N THR A 104 -1.15 -4.17 -8.60
CA THR A 104 -1.79 -2.93 -9.06
C THR A 104 -1.90 -1.93 -7.92
N CYS A 105 -1.58 -0.67 -8.23
CA CYS A 105 -1.84 0.42 -7.32
C CYS A 105 -2.88 1.37 -7.89
N HIS A 106 -3.66 1.97 -6.98
CA HIS A 106 -4.72 2.93 -7.27
C HIS A 106 -6.01 2.30 -7.84
N ASP A 107 -7.12 3.05 -7.79
CA ASP A 107 -8.46 2.63 -8.25
C ASP A 107 -8.52 2.04 -9.67
N VAL A 108 -7.67 2.55 -10.56
CA VAL A 108 -7.62 2.14 -11.97
C VAL A 108 -7.30 0.65 -12.12
N GLY A 109 -6.37 0.11 -11.33
CA GLY A 109 -5.99 -1.29 -11.45
C GLY A 109 -7.10 -2.24 -11.01
N VAL A 110 -7.88 -1.84 -10.00
CA VAL A 110 -9.07 -2.59 -9.57
C VAL A 110 -10.08 -2.64 -10.71
N ARG A 111 -10.50 -1.49 -11.25
CA ARG A 111 -11.49 -1.43 -12.33
C ARG A 111 -11.04 -2.12 -13.61
N ALA A 112 -9.79 -1.92 -14.01
CA ALA A 112 -9.26 -2.50 -15.25
C ALA A 112 -9.18 -4.02 -15.21
N THR A 113 -9.19 -4.65 -14.03
CA THR A 113 -9.13 -6.12 -13.90
C THR A 113 -10.50 -6.77 -13.73
N GLU A 114 -11.57 -5.99 -13.52
CA GLU A 114 -12.94 -6.50 -13.31
C GLU A 114 -13.51 -7.24 -14.53
N GLY A 115 -13.02 -6.97 -15.75
CA GLY A 115 -13.46 -7.63 -16.97
C GLY A 115 -13.06 -9.09 -17.11
N HIS A 116 -12.16 -9.60 -16.25
CA HIS A 116 -11.76 -11.00 -16.25
C HIS A 116 -12.04 -11.63 -14.86
N PRO A 117 -13.25 -12.16 -14.63
CA PRO A 117 -13.68 -12.62 -13.30
C PRO A 117 -12.75 -13.66 -12.66
N PHE A 118 -12.20 -14.59 -13.45
CA PHE A 118 -11.27 -15.60 -12.94
C PHE A 118 -9.92 -15.02 -12.50
N LEU A 119 -9.52 -13.87 -13.04
CA LEU A 119 -8.30 -13.19 -12.61
C LEU A 119 -8.50 -12.60 -11.22
N VAL A 120 -9.63 -11.91 -11.00
CA VAL A 120 -9.95 -11.31 -9.70
C VAL A 120 -10.23 -12.38 -8.65
N LYS A 121 -10.91 -13.47 -9.03
CA LYS A 121 -11.30 -14.53 -8.11
C LYS A 121 -10.14 -15.45 -7.73
N ASN A 122 -9.39 -15.96 -8.70
CA ASN A 122 -8.41 -17.02 -8.47
C ASN A 122 -7.01 -16.49 -8.17
N ALA A 123 -6.52 -15.53 -8.97
CA ALA A 123 -5.16 -15.00 -8.79
C ALA A 123 -5.02 -14.13 -7.53
N ILE A 124 -3.84 -14.14 -6.93
CA ILE A 124 -3.49 -13.30 -5.79
C ILE A 124 -3.35 -11.86 -6.25
N ARG A 125 -4.16 -10.96 -5.68
CA ARG A 125 -4.08 -9.52 -5.97
C ARG A 125 -3.15 -8.86 -4.97
N VAL A 126 -2.06 -8.26 -5.44
CA VAL A 126 -1.22 -7.39 -4.60
C VAL A 126 -1.66 -5.95 -4.86
N VAL A 127 -2.36 -5.33 -3.91
CA VAL A 127 -3.05 -4.07 -4.15
C VAL A 127 -2.68 -2.97 -3.18
N CYS A 128 -2.50 -1.75 -3.70
CA CYS A 128 -2.37 -0.58 -2.83
C CYS A 128 -3.69 -0.15 -2.19
N SER A 129 -4.87 -0.69 -2.55
CA SER A 129 -6.16 -0.28 -1.96
C SER A 129 -6.96 -1.49 -1.47
N PRO A 130 -6.49 -2.18 -0.41
CA PRO A 130 -7.07 -3.40 0.12
C PRO A 130 -8.34 -3.12 0.94
N SER A 131 -9.45 -2.86 0.24
CA SER A 131 -10.75 -2.61 0.87
C SER A 131 -11.74 -3.71 0.51
N TYR A 132 -12.49 -4.16 1.51
CA TYR A 132 -13.52 -5.19 1.33
C TYR A 132 -14.64 -4.74 0.38
N ASP A 133 -14.88 -3.43 0.28
CA ASP A 133 -15.88 -2.84 -0.62
C ASP A 133 -15.54 -2.99 -2.11
N VAL A 134 -14.29 -3.35 -2.45
CA VAL A 134 -13.80 -3.52 -3.84
C VAL A 134 -13.26 -4.92 -4.11
N GLY A 135 -13.83 -5.91 -3.42
CA GLY A 135 -13.57 -7.33 -3.65
C GLY A 135 -12.15 -7.78 -3.28
N TYR A 136 -11.52 -7.11 -2.31
CA TYR A 136 -10.29 -7.59 -1.68
C TYR A 136 -10.59 -8.79 -0.78
N ILE A 137 -9.83 -9.87 -0.91
CA ILE A 137 -10.04 -11.12 -0.18
C ILE A 137 -8.85 -11.37 0.76
N PRO A 138 -8.95 -11.07 2.08
CA PRO A 138 -7.83 -11.13 3.03
C PRO A 138 -6.99 -12.39 3.01
N HIS A 139 -7.62 -13.56 2.97
CA HIS A 139 -6.91 -14.83 3.06
C HIS A 139 -6.15 -15.21 1.77
N LYS A 140 -6.38 -14.46 0.68
CA LYS A 140 -5.81 -14.70 -0.65
C LYS A 140 -4.93 -13.54 -1.11
N ASP A 141 -5.46 -12.32 -1.06
CA ASP A 141 -4.84 -11.11 -1.56
C ASP A 141 -3.79 -10.55 -0.58
N VAL A 142 -3.06 -9.53 -1.03
CA VAL A 142 -1.94 -8.92 -0.32
C VAL A 142 -2.08 -7.40 -0.33
N ALA A 143 -2.05 -6.80 0.85
CA ALA A 143 -2.10 -5.35 1.05
C ALA A 143 -0.71 -4.72 0.85
N LEU A 144 -0.54 -3.96 -0.23
CA LEU A 144 0.72 -3.27 -0.55
C LEU A 144 0.73 -1.86 0.05
N PRO A 145 1.76 -1.44 0.82
CA PRO A 145 1.78 -0.08 1.37
C PRO A 145 1.98 0.99 0.28
N GLN A 146 1.07 1.96 0.26
CA GLN A 146 1.17 3.30 -0.33
C GLN A 146 2.45 4.05 0.05
N VAL A 147 3.47 4.25 -0.79
CA VAL A 147 4.60 5.17 -0.46
C VAL A 147 4.71 6.36 -1.41
N LEU A 148 5.23 7.49 -0.91
CA LEU A 148 5.71 8.63 -1.70
C LEU A 148 7.21 8.84 -1.49
N GLN A 149 8.03 7.97 -2.08
CA GLN A 149 9.48 8.08 -2.06
C GLN A 149 10.04 8.84 -3.28
N PRO A 150 11.22 9.48 -3.17
CA PRO A 150 12.06 9.60 -1.96
C PRO A 150 11.40 10.49 -0.89
N PHE A 151 11.64 10.18 0.39
CA PHE A 151 11.17 10.99 1.50
C PHE A 151 11.90 12.34 1.51
N ALA A 152 11.16 13.42 1.72
CA ALA A 152 11.71 14.78 1.69
C ALA A 152 12.60 15.13 2.90
N LEU A 153 12.50 14.35 3.98
CA LEU A 153 13.24 14.51 5.22
C LEU A 153 13.65 13.10 5.74
N PRO A 154 14.70 13.00 6.58
CA PRO A 154 15.16 11.72 7.16
C PRO A 154 14.09 10.98 7.97
N ALA A 155 14.32 9.73 8.36
CA ALA A 155 13.41 9.06 9.29
C ALA A 155 13.40 9.78 10.66
N GLY A 156 12.24 9.81 11.32
CA GLY A 156 12.10 10.26 12.72
C GLY A 156 12.38 9.11 13.69
N GLY A 157 12.48 9.40 15.00
CA GLY A 157 12.62 8.33 16.00
C GLY A 157 13.13 8.76 17.39
N ASN A 158 14.13 9.62 17.46
CA ASN A 158 14.70 10.05 18.75
C ASN A 158 14.13 11.41 19.17
N ASP A 159 12.81 11.56 19.09
CA ASP A 159 12.14 12.87 19.16
C ASP A 159 10.83 12.86 19.96
N ILE A 160 10.64 11.88 20.85
CA ILE A 160 9.44 11.77 21.73
C ILE A 160 9.15 13.09 22.45
N GLU A 161 10.17 13.71 23.06
CA GLU A 161 10.04 14.97 23.81
C GLU A 161 9.71 16.18 22.92
N ASN A 162 10.01 16.11 21.62
CA ASN A 162 9.74 17.19 20.67
C ASN A 162 8.31 17.15 20.11
N ARG A 163 7.52 16.12 20.45
CA ARG A 163 6.16 15.88 19.93
C ARG A 163 5.12 16.54 20.83
N THR A 164 4.86 17.82 20.59
CA THR A 164 3.96 18.66 21.38
C THR A 164 2.52 18.72 20.86
N THR A 165 2.29 18.48 19.57
CA THR A 165 0.94 18.43 18.98
C THR A 165 0.30 17.06 19.25
N LEU A 166 -0.94 17.04 19.75
CA LEU A 166 -1.63 15.78 20.08
C LEU A 166 -1.92 14.98 18.82
N GLY A 167 -2.61 15.58 17.86
CA GLY A 167 -3.05 14.92 16.64
C GLY A 167 -2.88 15.76 15.38
N PHE A 168 -2.61 15.13 14.24
CA PHE A 168 -2.45 15.83 12.96
C PHE A 168 -3.18 15.13 11.83
N TRP A 169 -3.87 15.93 11.00
CA TRP A 169 -4.33 15.53 9.67
C TRP A 169 -4.41 16.74 8.75
N ALA A 170 -3.93 16.59 7.51
CA ALA A 170 -4.28 17.52 6.44
C ALA A 170 -4.60 16.79 5.15
N GLY A 171 -5.69 17.15 4.49
CA GLY A 171 -6.11 16.50 3.25
C GLY A 171 -7.46 16.96 2.70
N HIS A 172 -7.85 16.33 1.60
CA HIS A 172 -9.14 16.59 0.93
C HIS A 172 -10.29 15.88 1.64
N ARG A 173 -11.44 16.55 1.74
CA ARG A 173 -12.74 16.00 2.20
C ARG A 173 -13.42 15.12 1.15
N ASN A 174 -12.72 14.08 0.68
CA ASN A 174 -13.18 13.20 -0.41
C ASN A 174 -13.76 11.86 0.06
N SER A 175 -14.14 11.76 1.33
CA SER A 175 -14.87 10.62 1.91
C SER A 175 -15.74 11.12 3.07
N LYS A 176 -16.77 10.33 3.44
CA LYS A 176 -17.67 10.65 4.56
C LYS A 176 -16.89 10.92 5.84
N ILE A 177 -15.95 10.04 6.20
CA ILE A 177 -15.16 10.18 7.42
C ILE A 177 -14.23 11.40 7.41
N ARG A 178 -13.65 11.77 6.26
CA ARG A 178 -12.80 12.97 6.15
C ARG A 178 -13.61 14.26 6.27
N VAL A 179 -14.85 14.27 5.75
CA VAL A 179 -15.78 15.38 5.95
C VAL A 179 -16.10 15.55 7.44
N ILE A 180 -16.42 14.44 8.12
CA ILE A 180 -16.76 14.45 9.55
C ILE A 180 -15.55 14.90 10.38
N LEU A 181 -14.38 14.28 10.20
CA LEU A 181 -13.14 14.61 10.91
C LEU A 181 -12.84 16.11 10.83
N ALA A 182 -12.89 16.66 9.61
CA ALA A 182 -12.57 18.06 9.40
C ALA A 182 -13.63 18.99 10.02
N ARG A 183 -14.93 18.70 9.86
CA ARG A 183 -15.99 19.52 10.48
C ARG A 183 -15.94 19.49 12.00
N GLN A 184 -15.61 18.34 12.59
CA GLN A 184 -15.60 18.16 14.04
C GLN A 184 -14.40 18.85 14.70
N TRP A 185 -13.24 18.86 14.05
CA TRP A 185 -11.97 19.16 14.72
C TRP A 185 -11.12 20.27 14.06
N GLU A 186 -11.57 20.92 12.97
CA GLU A 186 -10.77 21.98 12.29
C GLU A 186 -10.43 23.20 13.16
N ASN A 187 -11.20 23.44 14.23
CA ASN A 187 -10.99 24.57 15.14
C ASN A 187 -10.37 24.16 16.49
N ASP A 188 -9.91 22.91 16.65
CA ASP A 188 -9.30 22.45 17.89
C ASP A 188 -7.86 22.98 18.05
N THR A 189 -7.43 23.20 19.29
CA THR A 189 -6.10 23.75 19.60
C THR A 189 -5.01 22.68 19.77
N GLU A 190 -5.37 21.42 19.97
CA GLU A 190 -4.45 20.30 20.19
C GLU A 190 -4.44 19.32 18.99
N LEU A 191 -5.54 19.26 18.25
CA LEU A 191 -5.64 18.55 16.97
C LEU A 191 -5.43 19.53 15.80
N ASP A 192 -4.27 19.45 15.15
CA ASP A 192 -3.95 20.22 13.94
C ASP A 192 -4.62 19.58 12.71
N ILE A 193 -5.88 19.98 12.47
CA ILE A 193 -6.73 19.44 11.40
C ILE A 193 -6.91 20.51 10.31
N SER A 194 -6.38 20.24 9.11
CA SER A 194 -6.42 21.19 7.99
C SER A 194 -7.13 20.64 6.76
N ASN A 195 -8.09 21.41 6.25
CA ASN A 195 -8.84 21.10 5.03
C ASN A 195 -8.19 21.63 3.74
N ASN A 196 -7.01 22.25 3.81
CA ASN A 196 -6.37 22.83 2.63
C ASN A 196 -5.23 21.94 2.12
N ARG A 197 -5.08 21.88 0.79
CA ARG A 197 -3.81 21.43 0.19
C ARG A 197 -2.74 22.38 0.72
N ILE A 198 -1.82 21.89 1.54
CA ILE A 198 -0.58 22.62 1.77
C ILE A 198 0.04 22.84 0.39
N ASN A 199 0.20 24.11 0.01
CA ASN A 199 0.73 24.48 -1.29
C ASN A 199 2.14 23.88 -1.41
N ARG A 200 2.30 22.93 -2.33
CA ARG A 200 3.58 22.24 -2.56
C ARG A 200 4.68 23.21 -3.04
N ALA A 201 4.33 24.40 -3.52
CA ALA A 201 5.29 25.43 -3.92
C ALA A 201 5.90 26.20 -2.73
N THR A 202 5.22 26.26 -1.57
CA THR A 202 5.74 26.83 -0.32
C THR A 202 6.13 25.78 0.72
N GLY A 203 6.32 24.53 0.28
CA GLY A 203 7.18 23.58 0.96
C GLY A 203 6.58 22.17 1.13
N PRO A 204 7.14 21.14 0.45
CA PRO A 204 7.61 19.96 1.19
C PRO A 204 8.49 20.46 2.36
N LEU A 205 9.09 19.72 3.27
CA LEU A 205 9.67 20.33 4.50
C LEU A 205 8.58 20.92 5.44
N VAL A 206 7.71 21.87 5.06
CA VAL A 206 6.72 22.45 6.01
C VAL A 206 5.65 21.42 6.39
N TYR A 207 5.05 20.72 5.42
CA TYR A 207 4.12 19.62 5.71
C TYR A 207 4.83 18.48 6.45
N GLN A 208 6.01 18.06 5.99
CA GLN A 208 6.72 16.93 6.60
C GLN A 208 7.22 17.25 8.01
N LYS A 209 7.58 18.51 8.32
CA LYS A 209 7.96 18.96 9.67
C LYS A 209 6.83 18.82 10.69
N ARG A 210 5.55 18.85 10.27
CA ARG A 210 4.41 18.64 11.19
C ARG A 210 4.40 17.23 11.79
N PHE A 211 4.82 16.22 11.03
CA PHE A 211 4.89 14.84 11.53
C PHE A 211 5.87 14.69 12.70
N TYR A 212 7.02 15.36 12.67
CA TYR A 212 8.01 15.29 13.75
C TYR A 212 7.53 15.92 15.06
N ARG A 213 6.60 16.87 14.98
CA ARG A 213 6.05 17.58 16.16
C ARG A 213 4.77 16.96 16.69
N THR A 214 4.23 15.95 16.01
CA THR A 214 2.93 15.37 16.35
C THR A 214 3.10 14.00 17.01
N LYS A 215 2.33 13.72 18.07
CA LYS A 215 2.25 12.40 18.68
C LYS A 215 1.52 11.40 17.78
N PHE A 216 0.28 11.75 17.40
CA PHE A 216 -0.62 10.86 16.67
C PHE A 216 -1.01 11.42 15.28
N CYS A 217 -0.74 10.67 14.21
CA CYS A 217 -1.10 11.09 12.85
C CYS A 217 -2.35 10.36 12.38
N ILE A 218 -3.43 11.13 12.20
CA ILE A 218 -4.74 10.58 11.91
C ILE A 218 -4.80 10.17 10.44
N CYS A 219 -5.17 8.92 10.20
CA CYS A 219 -5.23 8.28 8.89
C CYS A 219 -6.67 7.87 8.59
N PRO A 220 -7.57 8.83 8.27
CA PRO A 220 -8.96 8.53 7.95
C PRO A 220 -9.07 7.91 6.56
N GLY A 221 -9.94 6.89 6.46
CA GLY A 221 -10.33 6.27 5.20
C GLY A 221 -10.68 7.32 4.14
N GLY A 222 -10.17 7.17 2.92
CA GLY A 222 -10.49 8.04 1.79
C GLY A 222 -11.29 7.32 0.73
N SER A 223 -11.51 7.99 -0.41
CA SER A 223 -11.87 7.31 -1.66
C SER A 223 -10.84 6.23 -2.05
N GLN A 224 -9.61 6.35 -1.54
CA GLN A 224 -8.60 5.30 -1.45
C GLN A 224 -8.33 5.09 0.04
N VAL A 225 -8.51 3.86 0.50
CA VAL A 225 -8.47 3.53 1.92
C VAL A 225 -7.03 3.53 2.44
N ASN A 226 -6.10 3.00 1.64
CA ASN A 226 -4.66 3.18 1.87
C ASN A 226 -4.20 4.53 1.31
N SER A 227 -3.38 5.23 2.08
CA SER A 227 -2.77 6.49 1.67
C SER A 227 -1.32 6.49 2.08
N ALA A 228 -0.48 7.14 1.27
CA ALA A 228 0.91 7.46 1.65
C ALA A 228 1.07 8.14 3.01
N ARG A 229 0.00 8.73 3.57
CA ARG A 229 0.03 9.24 4.95
C ARG A 229 0.42 8.16 5.96
N ILE A 230 -0.05 6.92 5.81
CA ILE A 230 0.28 5.83 6.73
C ILE A 230 1.80 5.60 6.73
N THR A 231 2.42 5.50 5.55
CA THR A 231 3.88 5.33 5.46
C THR A 231 4.63 6.59 5.89
N ASP A 232 4.13 7.79 5.59
CA ASP A 232 4.74 9.05 6.01
C ASP A 232 4.73 9.15 7.55
N SER A 233 3.62 8.77 8.20
CA SER A 233 3.49 8.71 9.65
C SER A 233 4.52 7.78 10.26
N ILE A 234 4.62 6.55 9.74
CA ILE A 234 5.62 5.58 10.17
C ILE A 234 7.04 6.12 9.96
N HIS A 235 7.37 6.57 8.75
CA HIS A 235 8.71 7.09 8.41
C HIS A 235 9.14 8.27 9.28
N TYR A 236 8.24 9.22 9.54
CA TYR A 236 8.53 10.41 10.36
C TYR A 236 8.32 10.22 11.86
N GLY A 237 8.08 8.98 12.33
CA GLY A 237 7.98 8.68 13.76
C GLY A 237 6.64 9.05 14.41
N CYS A 238 5.63 9.42 13.63
CA CYS A 238 4.32 9.83 14.14
C CYS A 238 3.39 8.62 14.24
N VAL A 239 2.90 8.29 15.45
CA VAL A 239 2.07 7.09 15.68
C VAL A 239 0.80 7.17 14.84
N PRO A 240 0.58 6.26 13.86
CA PRO A 240 -0.58 6.34 13.00
C PRO A 240 -1.85 5.97 13.78
N VAL A 241 -2.90 6.77 13.58
CA VAL A 241 -4.25 6.49 14.06
C VAL A 241 -5.07 6.05 12.86
N ILE A 242 -5.30 4.76 12.71
CA ILE A 242 -6.09 4.18 11.63
C ILE A 242 -7.56 4.41 11.95
N LEU A 243 -8.29 5.07 11.04
CA LEU A 243 -9.70 5.40 11.21
C LEU A 243 -10.46 4.98 9.94
N SER A 244 -10.69 3.67 9.80
CA SER A 244 -11.38 3.06 8.65
C SER A 244 -11.87 1.64 8.98
N ASP A 245 -13.15 1.35 8.72
CA ASP A 245 -13.80 0.10 9.15
C ASP A 245 -13.53 -1.11 8.23
N TYR A 246 -13.35 -0.91 6.93
CA TYR A 246 -13.22 -1.98 5.92
C TYR A 246 -11.88 -1.95 5.21
N TYR A 247 -10.81 -1.89 6.00
CA TYR A 247 -9.44 -1.72 5.53
C TYR A 247 -8.52 -2.82 6.05
N ASP A 248 -7.89 -3.56 5.14
CA ASP A 248 -6.84 -4.51 5.49
C ASP A 248 -5.49 -3.79 5.52
N LEU A 249 -4.82 -3.82 6.67
CA LEU A 249 -3.55 -3.11 6.83
C LEU A 249 -2.40 -3.88 6.15
N PRO A 250 -1.41 -3.19 5.55
CA PRO A 250 -0.24 -3.86 5.00
C PRO A 250 0.47 -4.72 6.06
N PHE A 251 0.82 -5.95 5.68
CA PHE A 251 1.54 -6.91 6.54
C PHE A 251 0.77 -7.32 7.81
N ASN A 252 -0.56 -7.19 7.84
CA ASN A 252 -1.36 -7.47 9.04
C ASN A 252 -1.21 -8.92 9.56
N ASP A 253 -0.86 -9.87 8.69
CA ASP A 253 -0.58 -11.27 9.06
C ASP A 253 0.85 -11.49 9.63
N ILE A 254 1.73 -10.48 9.55
CA ILE A 254 3.15 -10.58 9.92
C ILE A 254 3.49 -9.66 11.10
N ILE A 255 2.94 -8.44 11.13
CA ILE A 255 3.20 -7.44 12.16
C ILE A 255 1.91 -7.05 12.87
N ASP A 256 1.99 -6.98 14.20
CA ASP A 256 0.86 -6.56 15.02
C ASP A 256 0.79 -5.03 15.08
N TRP A 257 -0.13 -4.46 14.29
CA TRP A 257 -0.38 -3.02 14.23
C TRP A 257 -0.72 -2.40 15.58
N ARG A 258 -1.35 -3.14 16.51
CA ARG A 258 -1.72 -2.60 17.83
C ARG A 258 -0.50 -2.28 18.69
N LYS A 259 0.68 -2.78 18.35
CA LYS A 259 1.93 -2.50 19.07
C LYS A 259 2.57 -1.16 18.70
N PHE A 260 2.15 -0.54 17.58
CA PHE A 260 2.77 0.69 17.08
C PHE A 260 1.79 1.70 16.46
N ALA A 261 0.50 1.40 16.47
CA ALA A 261 -0.56 2.22 15.92
C ALA A 261 -1.80 2.18 16.82
N VAL A 262 -2.67 3.19 16.68
CA VAL A 262 -3.98 3.22 17.31
C VAL A 262 -5.01 2.88 16.22
N VAL A 263 -5.77 1.80 16.37
CA VAL A 263 -6.76 1.36 15.37
C VAL A 263 -8.16 1.61 15.92
N LEU A 264 -8.91 2.49 15.26
CA LEU A 264 -10.23 2.97 15.68
C LEU A 264 -11.28 2.71 14.59
N ARG A 265 -12.54 2.64 15.01
CA ARG A 265 -13.68 2.61 14.08
C ARG A 265 -14.00 4.01 13.60
N GLU A 266 -14.58 4.15 12.42
CA GLU A 266 -14.92 5.47 11.87
C GLU A 266 -15.81 6.30 12.80
N LYS A 267 -16.72 5.65 13.54
CA LYS A 267 -17.59 6.33 14.52
C LYS A 267 -16.84 6.93 15.71
N ASP A 268 -15.65 6.43 16.03
CA ASP A 268 -14.85 6.90 17.17
C ASP A 268 -14.24 8.31 16.87
N VAL A 269 -14.46 8.84 15.67
CA VAL A 269 -14.09 10.22 15.28
C VAL A 269 -14.66 11.29 16.21
N TYR A 270 -15.84 11.07 16.80
CA TYR A 270 -16.48 12.03 17.70
C TYR A 270 -15.80 12.10 19.07
N ASP A 271 -15.17 10.99 19.50
CA ASP A 271 -14.45 10.88 20.78
C ASP A 271 -12.92 10.92 20.58
N LEU A 272 -12.45 11.18 19.36
CA LEU A 272 -11.05 11.06 18.95
C LEU A 272 -10.08 11.75 19.91
N LYS A 273 -10.35 13.01 20.26
CA LYS A 273 -9.48 13.76 21.19
C LYS A 273 -9.39 13.09 22.56
N GLN A 274 -10.53 12.63 23.10
CA GLN A 274 -10.58 11.98 24.40
C GLN A 274 -9.82 10.65 24.38
N ILE A 275 -10.01 9.84 23.33
CA ILE A 275 -9.30 8.58 23.15
C ILE A 275 -7.78 8.82 23.13
N LEU A 276 -7.31 9.80 22.35
CA LEU A 276 -5.87 10.09 22.25
C LEU A 276 -5.29 10.66 23.55
N LYS A 277 -6.06 11.45 24.31
CA LYS A 277 -5.65 11.96 25.63
C LYS A 277 -5.60 10.89 26.71
N ASN A 278 -6.41 9.85 26.59
CA ASN A 278 -6.41 8.74 27.53
C ASN A 278 -5.19 7.83 27.39
N ILE A 279 -4.46 7.91 26.27
CA ILE A 279 -3.19 7.20 26.08
C ILE A 279 -2.13 7.91 26.93
N THR A 280 -1.60 7.18 27.91
CA THR A 280 -0.57 7.68 28.81
C THR A 280 0.74 7.95 28.06
N GLN A 281 1.63 8.74 28.66
CA GLN A 281 2.94 9.01 28.06
C GLN A 281 3.79 7.73 27.92
N GLU A 282 3.66 6.76 28.83
CA GLU A 282 4.34 5.46 28.77
C GLU A 282 3.82 4.59 27.62
N GLU A 283 2.49 4.52 27.45
CA GLU A 283 1.88 3.82 26.31
C GLU A 283 2.27 4.47 24.99
N PHE A 284 2.25 5.80 24.90
CA PHE A 284 2.71 6.53 23.73
C PHE A 284 4.19 6.23 23.41
N ALA A 285 5.07 6.27 24.42
CA ALA A 285 6.49 5.94 24.23
C ALA A 285 6.67 4.50 23.75
N THR A 286 5.86 3.56 24.24
CA THR A 286 5.87 2.17 23.78
C THR A 286 5.45 2.04 22.32
N LEU A 287 4.33 2.68 21.93
CA LEU A 287 3.86 2.71 20.54
C LEU A 287 4.93 3.32 19.61
N HIS A 288 5.50 4.44 20.01
CA HIS A 288 6.52 5.17 19.26
C HIS A 288 7.81 4.34 19.08
N ASN A 289 8.34 3.75 20.16
CA ASN A 289 9.53 2.90 20.10
C ASN A 289 9.33 1.68 19.20
N ASN A 290 8.14 1.08 19.20
CA ASN A 290 7.83 -0.02 18.29
C ASN A 290 7.65 0.45 16.85
N LEU A 291 7.07 1.64 16.63
CA LEU A 291 6.96 2.27 15.33
C LEU A 291 8.33 2.45 14.67
N VAL A 292 9.32 2.95 15.42
CA VAL A 292 10.70 3.12 14.93
C VAL A 292 11.30 1.78 14.47
N LYS A 293 11.03 0.67 15.19
CA LYS A 293 11.52 -0.66 14.80
C LYS A 293 10.92 -1.16 13.48
N VAL A 294 9.66 -0.83 13.20
CA VAL A 294 8.96 -1.30 12.00
C VAL A 294 9.15 -0.42 10.78
N GLN A 295 9.70 0.80 10.92
CA GLN A 295 9.93 1.74 9.80
C GLN A 295 10.56 1.09 8.56
N LYS A 296 11.59 0.27 8.77
CA LYS A 296 12.31 -0.45 7.70
C LYS A 296 11.39 -1.30 6.81
N HIS A 297 10.30 -1.83 7.36
CA HIS A 297 9.35 -2.70 6.65
C HIS A 297 8.44 -1.92 5.68
N PHE A 298 8.38 -0.59 5.81
CA PHE A 298 7.57 0.30 4.98
C PHE A 298 8.41 1.16 4.04
N GLN A 299 9.74 0.93 3.99
CA GLN A 299 10.66 1.60 3.07
C GLN A 299 10.96 0.71 1.87
N TRP A 300 10.85 1.28 0.66
CA TRP A 300 11.32 0.62 -0.56
C TRP A 300 12.80 0.94 -0.80
N ASN A 301 13.60 -0.09 -1.06
CA ASN A 301 15.01 0.07 -1.46
C ASN A 301 15.22 -0.54 -2.85
N SER A 302 16.16 0.01 -3.61
CA SER A 302 16.58 -0.51 -4.91
C SER A 302 18.11 -0.39 -4.98
N PRO A 303 18.86 -1.50 -4.94
CA PRO A 303 18.39 -2.89 -4.83
C PRO A 303 17.64 -3.18 -3.52
N PRO A 304 16.73 -4.16 -3.49
CA PRO A 304 15.98 -4.49 -2.29
C PRO A 304 16.89 -5.07 -1.20
N ILE A 305 16.64 -4.72 0.05
CA ILE A 305 17.40 -5.18 1.22
C ILE A 305 16.53 -6.02 2.17
N ARG A 306 17.15 -6.92 2.92
CA ARG A 306 16.41 -7.85 3.78
C ARG A 306 15.46 -7.10 4.73
N HIS A 307 14.21 -7.57 4.77
CA HIS A 307 13.09 -7.03 5.55
C HIS A 307 12.58 -5.64 5.12
N ASP A 308 12.99 -5.12 3.97
CA ASP A 308 12.34 -3.96 3.37
C ASP A 308 10.94 -4.27 2.83
N THR A 309 10.22 -3.26 2.34
CA THR A 309 8.87 -3.44 1.81
C THR A 309 8.81 -4.55 0.75
N PHE A 310 9.80 -4.64 -0.14
CA PHE A 310 9.83 -5.67 -1.17
C PHE A 310 9.91 -7.07 -0.54
N HIS A 311 10.84 -7.30 0.38
CA HIS A 311 10.98 -8.60 1.04
C HIS A 311 9.77 -8.96 1.90
N MET A 312 9.11 -7.99 2.52
CA MET A 312 7.88 -8.21 3.28
C MET A 312 6.74 -8.67 2.35
N VAL A 313 6.56 -8.03 1.19
CA VAL A 313 5.58 -8.45 0.18
C VAL A 313 5.90 -9.84 -0.37
N MET A 314 7.18 -10.13 -0.66
CA MET A 314 7.61 -11.46 -1.10
C MET A 314 7.35 -12.52 -0.03
N TYR A 315 7.44 -12.16 1.25
CA TYR A 315 7.08 -13.05 2.34
C TYR A 315 5.57 -13.29 2.44
N GLU A 316 4.73 -12.27 2.25
CA GLU A 316 3.27 -12.48 2.17
C GLU A 316 2.88 -13.38 1.00
N LEU A 317 3.44 -13.14 -0.19
CA LEU A 317 3.22 -14.03 -1.35
C LEU A 317 3.67 -15.48 -1.06
N TRP A 318 4.79 -15.65 -0.36
CA TRP A 318 5.23 -16.96 0.13
C TRP A 318 4.26 -17.58 1.15
N LEU A 319 3.55 -16.80 1.95
CA LEU A 319 2.52 -17.37 2.83
C LEU A 319 1.28 -17.78 2.01
N ARG A 320 0.86 -16.96 1.05
CA ARG A 320 -0.34 -17.19 0.23
C ARG A 320 -0.24 -18.39 -0.71
N HIS A 321 0.95 -18.73 -1.24
CA HIS A 321 1.07 -19.87 -2.16
C HIS A 321 0.76 -21.24 -1.54
N HIS A 322 0.70 -21.36 -0.21
CA HIS A 322 0.29 -22.58 0.47
C HIS A 322 -1.22 -22.65 0.76
N VAL A 323 -1.93 -21.53 0.65
CA VAL A 323 -3.33 -21.39 1.10
C VAL A 323 -4.30 -21.86 0.03
N ILE A 324 -3.94 -21.75 -1.25
CA ILE A 324 -4.78 -22.20 -2.35
C ILE A 324 -4.35 -23.60 -2.77
N LYS A 325 -5.11 -24.61 -2.34
CA LYS A 325 -4.92 -26.01 -2.74
C LYS A 325 -6.11 -26.46 -3.59
N TYR A 326 -5.83 -27.13 -4.70
CA TYR A 326 -6.81 -27.76 -5.58
C TYR A 326 -6.89 -29.25 -5.31
#